data_AF-A0A1T4KHP7-F1
#
_entry.id   AF-A0A1T4KHP7-F1
#
_cell.length_a   1.000
_cell.length_b   1.000
_cell.length_c   1.000
_cell.angle_alpha   90.00
_cell.angle_beta   90.00
_cell.angle_gamma   90.00
#
_symmetry.space_group_name_H-M   'P 1'
#
loop_
_entity.id
_entity.type
_entity.pdbx_description
1 polymer ?
#
loop_
_entity_poly.entity_id
_entity_poly.type
_entity_poly.pdbx_seq_one_letter_code
_entity_poly.pdbx_strand_id
1 'polypeptide(L)'
;MLEFICGISPKYDVSSFLNELIDSSKFLGMLEAKISDYRFNGVLLPMLHTKEALASMEIEGTQTTVTNILEDQITSTPSDERIFIEYRNHIRTLSRSEDILRVDDFSNDFIQKIHLWMMEDVLDASKYVVGKYKIRNNYIVGWQKKIIYEPPEYTETKKYMDDLVGYMNNRHDNINPLIKAAIVHSQFESIHPFEDGNGRVGRTLTSLYMFKSKIITHPHFYLSEALNQDKLIYYSKLSSSRTGNQSEWISFFLKKIIVQAKKQIHYIESLNTLYEKTRQQVKTSISSPKFDGIMTILFEQPVMTAKVLENRLNISNLQANRYLDTLQRIGILYGNDRKRNRMYYFMELLDLMRR
;
A
#
# COMPACT_ATOMS: atom_id res chain seq x y z
N MET A 1 -12.51 27.93 8.52
CA MET A 1 -13.52 27.04 7.91
C MET A 1 -12.90 26.42 6.68
N LEU A 2 -13.13 25.12 6.43
CA LEU A 2 -12.65 24.45 5.22
C LEU A 2 -13.35 25.08 4.00
N GLU A 3 -12.61 25.43 2.94
CA GLU A 3 -13.20 25.96 1.71
C GLU A 3 -13.65 24.80 0.79
N PHE A 4 -14.76 24.99 0.06
CA PHE A 4 -15.19 24.06 -1.00
C PHE A 4 -14.19 24.07 -2.16
N ILE A 5 -13.95 22.91 -2.74
CA ILE A 5 -12.97 22.72 -3.82
C ILE A 5 -13.65 22.91 -5.18
N CYS A 6 -14.92 22.51 -5.35
CA CYS A 6 -15.62 22.78 -6.60
C CYS A 6 -15.92 24.28 -6.73
N GLY A 7 -15.47 24.87 -7.84
CA GLY A 7 -15.76 26.26 -8.20
C GLY A 7 -14.73 27.29 -7.72
N ILE A 8 -13.68 26.88 -7.00
CA ILE A 8 -12.56 27.76 -6.64
C ILE A 8 -11.38 27.48 -7.58
N SER A 9 -10.86 28.52 -8.23
CA SER A 9 -9.58 28.42 -8.96
C SER A 9 -8.50 27.97 -7.98
N PRO A 10 -7.73 26.90 -8.29
CA PRO A 10 -6.79 26.37 -7.32
C PRO A 10 -5.80 27.44 -6.85
N LYS A 11 -5.68 27.63 -5.53
CA LYS A 11 -4.76 28.59 -4.93
C LYS A 11 -3.36 28.00 -4.83
N TYR A 12 -2.81 27.57 -5.96
CA TYR A 12 -1.42 27.09 -6.08
C TYR A 12 -0.72 27.72 -7.29
N ASP A 13 0.61 27.75 -7.23
CA ASP A 13 1.48 28.23 -8.29
C ASP A 13 2.31 27.06 -8.84
N VAL A 14 1.98 26.63 -10.07
CA VAL A 14 2.65 25.52 -10.74
C VAL A 14 4.14 25.76 -10.93
N SER A 15 4.56 27.02 -11.13
CA SER A 15 5.97 27.34 -11.36
C SER A 15 6.86 26.93 -10.18
N SER A 16 6.31 26.94 -8.96
CA SER A 16 7.00 26.55 -7.73
C SER A 16 7.28 25.05 -7.58
N PHE A 17 6.64 24.20 -8.40
CA PHE A 17 6.81 22.73 -8.34
C PHE A 17 6.84 22.05 -9.73
N LEU A 18 7.09 22.83 -10.79
CA LEU A 18 7.05 22.33 -12.16
C LEU A 18 8.05 21.19 -12.40
N ASN A 19 9.26 21.31 -11.85
CA ASN A 19 10.30 20.28 -11.96
C ASN A 19 9.86 19.00 -11.25
N GLU A 20 9.32 19.10 -10.04
CA GLU A 20 8.77 17.97 -9.30
C GLU A 20 7.63 17.28 -10.04
N LEU A 21 6.78 18.05 -10.74
CA LEU A 21 5.68 17.51 -11.53
C LEU A 21 6.18 16.71 -12.75
N ILE A 22 7.19 17.26 -13.45
CA ILE A 22 7.82 16.58 -14.59
C ILE A 22 8.52 15.31 -14.13
N ASP A 23 9.32 15.40 -13.08
CA ASP A 23 10.09 14.26 -12.57
C ASP A 23 9.18 13.17 -12.00
N SER A 24 8.14 13.53 -11.24
CA SER A 24 7.18 12.54 -10.72
C SER A 24 6.47 11.80 -11.86
N SER A 25 6.04 12.50 -12.90
CA SER A 25 5.45 11.89 -14.10
C SER A 25 6.44 10.96 -14.81
N LYS A 26 7.70 11.39 -14.97
CA LYS A 26 8.77 10.60 -15.59
C LYS A 26 9.04 9.30 -14.82
N PHE A 27 9.28 9.39 -13.51
CA PHE A 27 9.62 8.21 -12.71
C PHE A 27 8.42 7.26 -12.54
N LEU A 28 7.19 7.76 -12.48
CA LEU A 28 6.01 6.91 -12.52
C LEU A 28 5.88 6.20 -13.88
N GLY A 29 6.07 6.90 -14.99
CA GLY A 29 6.05 6.26 -16.32
C GLY A 29 7.12 5.17 -16.47
N MET A 30 8.34 5.42 -15.94
CA MET A 30 9.41 4.40 -15.90
C MET A 30 9.05 3.20 -15.03
N LEU A 31 8.38 3.44 -13.89
CA LEU A 31 7.90 2.38 -13.01
C LEU A 31 6.83 1.54 -13.69
N GLU A 32 5.81 2.16 -14.29
CA GLU A 32 4.73 1.45 -15.01
C GLU A 32 5.28 0.57 -16.13
N ALA A 33 6.25 1.08 -16.91
CA ALA A 33 6.91 0.31 -17.96
C ALA A 33 7.64 -0.93 -17.40
N LYS A 34 8.29 -0.80 -16.23
CA LYS A 34 8.95 -1.95 -15.58
C LYS A 34 7.96 -2.95 -15.01
N ILE A 35 6.81 -2.50 -14.53
CA ILE A 35 5.75 -3.36 -14.02
C ILE A 35 5.05 -4.09 -15.17
N SER A 36 4.76 -3.42 -16.29
CA SER A 36 4.13 -4.05 -17.45
C SER A 36 5.00 -5.17 -18.04
N ASP A 37 6.32 -4.98 -18.01
CA ASP A 37 7.29 -5.96 -18.52
C ASP A 37 7.68 -7.01 -17.45
N TYR A 38 7.14 -6.90 -16.23
CA TYR A 38 7.51 -7.79 -15.13
C TYR A 38 6.92 -9.18 -15.33
N ARG A 39 7.81 -10.18 -15.41
CA ARG A 39 7.47 -11.56 -15.75
C ARG A 39 6.60 -12.27 -14.71
N PHE A 40 6.51 -11.75 -13.47
CA PHE A 40 5.83 -12.41 -12.35
C PHE A 40 4.92 -11.46 -11.55
N ASN A 41 3.82 -11.01 -12.15
CA ASN A 41 2.84 -10.18 -11.43
C ASN A 41 2.30 -10.84 -10.14
N GLY A 42 2.25 -12.18 -10.09
CA GLY A 42 1.90 -12.96 -8.90
C GLY A 42 2.88 -12.84 -7.74
N VAL A 43 4.08 -12.32 -7.97
CA VAL A 43 5.09 -12.01 -6.94
C VAL A 43 5.08 -10.52 -6.64
N LEU A 44 5.23 -9.67 -7.66
CA LEU A 44 5.48 -8.24 -7.44
C LEU A 44 4.30 -7.52 -6.79
N LEU A 45 3.08 -7.70 -7.32
CA LEU A 45 1.92 -6.95 -6.83
C LEU A 45 1.53 -7.31 -5.38
N PRO A 46 1.40 -8.59 -4.99
CA PRO A 46 1.12 -8.95 -3.60
C PRO A 46 2.14 -8.40 -2.61
N MET A 47 3.39 -8.27 -3.07
CA MET A 47 4.50 -7.77 -2.29
C MET A 47 4.46 -6.26 -2.11
N LEU A 48 4.20 -5.51 -3.17
CA LEU A 48 3.97 -4.08 -3.08
C LEU A 48 2.77 -3.77 -2.17
N HIS A 49 1.68 -4.54 -2.29
CA HIS A 49 0.52 -4.42 -1.41
C HIS A 49 0.87 -4.75 0.05
N THR A 50 1.74 -5.74 0.29
CA THR A 50 2.19 -6.10 1.64
C THR A 50 3.05 -5.00 2.26
N LYS A 51 4.01 -4.45 1.51
CA LYS A 51 4.81 -3.32 1.99
C LYS A 51 3.95 -2.11 2.30
N GLU A 52 2.95 -1.84 1.45
CA GLU A 52 2.01 -0.75 1.70
C GLU A 52 1.21 -0.97 2.98
N ALA A 53 0.58 -2.14 3.13
CA ALA A 53 -0.25 -2.43 4.30
C ALA A 53 0.55 -2.18 5.58
N LEU A 54 1.77 -2.70 5.63
CA LEU A 54 2.67 -2.52 6.78
C LEU A 54 3.09 -1.07 7.01
N ALA A 55 3.52 -0.35 5.98
CA ALA A 55 3.92 1.04 6.11
C ALA A 55 2.74 1.95 6.53
N SER A 56 1.54 1.68 6.01
CA SER A 56 0.32 2.39 6.37
C SER A 56 -0.08 2.13 7.82
N MET A 57 0.02 0.88 8.28
CA MET A 57 -0.21 0.47 9.66
C MET A 57 0.81 1.08 10.63
N GLU A 58 2.08 1.17 10.23
CA GLU A 58 3.17 1.76 11.02
C GLU A 58 2.96 3.27 11.28
N ILE A 59 2.44 4.00 10.28
CA ILE A 59 2.07 5.42 10.46
C ILE A 59 1.05 5.58 11.59
N GLU A 60 0.12 4.65 11.73
CA GLU A 60 -0.89 4.65 12.79
C GLU A 60 -0.40 4.02 14.12
N GLY A 61 0.84 3.53 14.15
CA GLY A 61 1.52 3.03 15.35
C GLY A 61 1.56 1.52 15.51
N THR A 62 1.00 0.75 14.57
CA THR A 62 1.07 -0.72 14.59
C THR A 62 2.48 -1.17 14.21
N GLN A 63 3.12 -1.99 15.07
CA GLN A 63 4.48 -2.46 14.87
C GLN A 63 4.45 -3.96 14.52
N THR A 64 4.84 -4.30 13.30
CA THR A 64 5.04 -5.70 12.86
C THR A 64 6.07 -5.75 11.74
N THR A 65 6.45 -6.95 11.31
CA THR A 65 7.41 -7.13 10.21
C THR A 65 6.79 -7.91 9.06
N VAL A 66 7.35 -7.70 7.86
CA VAL A 66 7.05 -8.51 6.68
C VAL A 66 7.20 -10.01 6.99
N THR A 67 8.24 -10.39 7.73
CA THR A 67 8.50 -11.79 8.10
C THR A 67 7.37 -12.35 8.96
N ASN A 68 6.91 -11.61 9.97
CA ASN A 68 5.82 -12.05 10.85
C ASN A 68 4.53 -12.28 10.06
N ILE A 69 4.17 -11.34 9.17
CA ILE A 69 2.98 -11.49 8.32
C ILE A 69 3.09 -12.73 7.42
N LEU A 70 4.25 -12.97 6.83
CA LEU A 70 4.45 -14.15 5.98
C LEU A 70 4.43 -15.47 6.76
N GLU A 71 4.93 -15.48 7.99
CA GLU A 71 4.76 -16.61 8.90
C GLU A 71 3.28 -16.84 9.23
N ASP A 72 2.56 -15.77 9.58
CA ASP A 72 1.14 -15.81 9.94
C ASP A 72 0.23 -16.25 8.78
N GLN A 73 0.64 -16.01 7.53
CA GLN A 73 -0.06 -16.52 6.34
C GLN A 73 -0.01 -18.05 6.20
N ILE A 74 0.98 -18.71 6.81
CA ILE A 74 1.21 -20.16 6.63
C ILE A 74 0.97 -20.96 7.91
N THR A 75 0.70 -20.29 9.02
CA THR A 75 0.28 -20.92 10.28
C THR A 75 -1.25 -20.93 10.39
N SER A 76 -1.78 -21.88 11.15
CA SER A 76 -3.21 -21.91 11.48
C SER A 76 -3.61 -20.86 12.53
N THR A 77 -2.63 -20.30 13.23
CA THR A 77 -2.84 -19.34 14.31
C THR A 77 -1.79 -18.25 14.17
N PRO A 78 -2.20 -17.04 13.76
CA PRO A 78 -1.33 -15.87 13.72
C PRO A 78 -0.73 -15.55 15.09
N SER A 79 0.46 -14.94 15.08
CA SER A 79 1.13 -14.43 16.27
C SER A 79 0.33 -13.31 16.97
N ASP A 80 -0.31 -12.46 16.17
CA ASP A 80 -1.25 -11.42 16.61
C ASP A 80 -2.42 -11.37 15.62
N GLU A 81 -3.57 -11.90 16.05
CA GLU A 81 -4.78 -12.00 15.23
C GLU A 81 -5.25 -10.61 14.73
N ARG A 82 -5.15 -9.58 15.57
CA ARG A 82 -5.62 -8.23 15.22
C ARG A 82 -4.74 -7.62 14.13
N ILE A 83 -3.42 -7.73 14.26
CA ILE A 83 -2.47 -7.25 13.25
C ILE A 83 -2.70 -7.99 11.92
N PHE A 84 -2.94 -9.29 11.99
CA PHE A 84 -3.16 -10.10 10.80
C PHE A 84 -4.49 -9.77 10.10
N ILE A 85 -5.57 -9.55 10.86
CA ILE A 85 -6.85 -9.04 10.35
C ILE A 85 -6.66 -7.68 9.68
N GLU A 86 -5.97 -6.74 10.34
CA GLU A 86 -5.71 -5.40 9.79
C GLU A 86 -4.93 -5.47 8.47
N TYR A 87 -3.88 -6.28 8.41
CA TYR A 87 -3.13 -6.56 7.18
C TYR A 87 -4.05 -7.10 6.07
N ARG A 88 -4.82 -8.16 6.35
CA ARG A 88 -5.73 -8.79 5.38
C ARG A 88 -6.79 -7.81 4.89
N ASN A 89 -7.28 -6.96 5.79
CA ASN A 89 -8.26 -5.92 5.47
C ASN A 89 -7.70 -4.89 4.50
N HIS A 90 -6.43 -4.52 4.65
CA HIS A 90 -5.78 -3.63 3.70
C HIS A 90 -5.72 -4.25 2.30
N ILE A 91 -5.22 -5.50 2.20
CA ILE A 91 -5.08 -6.20 0.91
C ILE A 91 -6.43 -6.41 0.21
N ARG A 92 -7.45 -6.90 0.95
CA ARG A 92 -8.78 -7.16 0.36
C ARG A 92 -9.48 -5.87 -0.06
N THR A 93 -9.28 -4.77 0.66
CA THR A 93 -9.89 -3.47 0.34
C THR A 93 -9.38 -2.99 -1.01
N LEU A 94 -8.08 -3.10 -1.25
CA LEU A 94 -7.44 -2.66 -2.49
C LEU A 94 -7.93 -3.46 -3.70
N SER A 95 -7.91 -4.80 -3.59
CA SER A 95 -8.41 -5.68 -4.66
C SER A 95 -9.88 -5.40 -5.01
N ARG A 96 -10.76 -5.31 -4.01
CA ARG A 96 -12.18 -4.99 -4.26
C ARG A 96 -12.38 -3.60 -4.85
N SER A 97 -11.58 -2.63 -4.40
CA SER A 97 -11.68 -1.24 -4.86
C SER A 97 -11.24 -1.10 -6.31
N GLU A 98 -10.20 -1.83 -6.71
CA GLU A 98 -9.75 -1.90 -8.09
C GLU A 98 -10.85 -2.42 -9.02
N ASP A 99 -11.46 -3.56 -8.68
CA ASP A 99 -12.52 -4.18 -9.48
C ASP A 99 -13.70 -3.24 -9.70
N ILE A 100 -14.11 -2.51 -8.65
CA ILE A 100 -15.22 -1.55 -8.73
C ILE A 100 -14.83 -0.35 -9.60
N LEU A 101 -13.66 0.26 -9.37
CA LEU A 101 -13.27 1.47 -10.10
C LEU A 101 -12.94 1.24 -11.58
N ARG A 102 -12.79 -0.02 -12.02
CA ARG A 102 -12.72 -0.37 -13.44
C ARG A 102 -13.99 -0.01 -14.19
N VAL A 103 -15.16 -0.05 -13.53
CA VAL A 103 -16.47 0.16 -14.16
C VAL A 103 -17.22 1.37 -13.59
N ASP A 104 -17.05 1.66 -12.30
CA ASP A 104 -17.76 2.71 -11.59
C ASP A 104 -16.86 3.91 -11.26
N ASP A 105 -17.49 5.07 -11.03
CA ASP A 105 -16.83 6.27 -10.52
C ASP A 105 -16.83 6.33 -8.99
N PHE A 106 -16.08 7.29 -8.42
CA PHE A 106 -16.08 7.48 -6.97
C PHE A 106 -17.48 7.91 -6.49
N SER A 107 -17.89 7.39 -5.34
CA SER A 107 -19.11 7.78 -4.66
C SER A 107 -18.92 7.78 -3.14
N ASN A 108 -19.76 8.52 -2.42
CA ASN A 108 -19.74 8.49 -0.96
C ASN A 108 -19.98 7.08 -0.40
N ASP A 109 -20.85 6.29 -1.04
CA ASP A 109 -21.10 4.89 -0.65
C ASP A 109 -19.84 4.03 -0.84
N PHE A 110 -19.14 4.21 -1.95
CA PHE A 110 -17.88 3.51 -2.20
C PHE A 110 -16.79 3.88 -1.19
N ILE A 111 -16.63 5.16 -0.85
CA ILE A 111 -15.66 5.61 0.17
C ILE A 111 -16.01 5.04 1.55
N GLN A 112 -17.30 4.96 1.89
CA GLN A 112 -17.78 4.30 3.11
C GLN A 112 -17.52 2.79 3.11
N LYS A 113 -17.64 2.12 1.95
CA LYS A 113 -17.28 0.70 1.78
C LYS A 113 -15.78 0.45 1.95
N ILE A 114 -14.92 1.34 1.42
CA ILE A 114 -13.47 1.28 1.65
C ILE A 114 -13.19 1.30 3.16
N HIS A 115 -13.79 2.25 3.89
CA HIS A 115 -13.64 2.30 5.34
C HIS A 115 -14.17 1.03 6.02
N LEU A 116 -15.35 0.53 5.63
CA LEU A 116 -15.92 -0.70 6.16
C LEU A 116 -14.94 -1.89 5.99
N TRP A 117 -14.46 -2.14 4.78
CA TRP A 117 -13.56 -3.27 4.51
C TRP A 117 -12.20 -3.13 5.17
N MET A 118 -11.76 -1.90 5.42
CA MET A 118 -10.48 -1.66 6.08
C MET A 118 -10.57 -1.81 7.60
N MET A 119 -11.69 -1.41 8.21
CA MET A 119 -11.83 -1.31 9.68
C MET A 119 -12.68 -2.41 10.32
N GLU A 120 -13.36 -3.25 9.54
CA GLU A 120 -14.12 -4.41 10.04
C GLU A 120 -13.24 -5.31 10.92
N ASP A 121 -13.72 -5.64 12.11
CA ASP A 121 -13.02 -6.44 13.14
C ASP A 121 -11.69 -5.84 13.64
N VAL A 122 -11.36 -4.59 13.29
CA VAL A 122 -10.17 -3.86 13.78
C VAL A 122 -10.55 -2.82 14.83
N LEU A 123 -11.70 -2.16 14.65
CA LEU A 123 -12.24 -1.17 15.57
C LEU A 123 -13.30 -1.78 16.49
N ASP A 124 -13.31 -1.31 17.74
CA ASP A 124 -14.33 -1.66 18.73
C ASP A 124 -15.68 -1.05 18.32
N ALA A 125 -16.57 -1.88 17.78
CA ALA A 125 -17.88 -1.46 17.28
C ALA A 125 -18.79 -0.88 18.38
N SER A 126 -18.47 -1.09 19.67
CA SER A 126 -19.17 -0.42 20.78
C SER A 126 -18.77 1.05 20.93
N LYS A 127 -17.59 1.42 20.41
CA LYS A 127 -17.02 2.77 20.52
C LYS A 127 -17.06 3.53 19.21
N TYR A 128 -16.90 2.86 18.08
CA TYR A 128 -16.73 3.50 16.77
C TYR A 128 -17.80 3.07 15.77
N VAL A 129 -18.23 4.02 14.94
CA VAL A 129 -19.09 3.72 13.80
C VAL A 129 -18.24 3.33 12.59
N VAL A 130 -18.38 2.09 12.14
CA VAL A 130 -17.63 1.56 10.99
C VAL A 130 -18.44 1.66 9.70
N GLY A 131 -17.82 2.21 8.65
CA GLY A 131 -18.39 2.25 7.30
C GLY A 131 -19.44 3.35 7.11
N LYS A 132 -19.45 4.34 7.99
CA LYS A 132 -20.30 5.54 7.92
C LYS A 132 -19.49 6.76 8.29
N TYR A 133 -19.87 7.91 7.77
CA TYR A 133 -19.29 9.18 8.23
C TYR A 133 -19.60 9.42 9.71
N LYS A 134 -18.72 10.21 10.35
CA LYS A 134 -18.78 10.53 11.77
C LYS A 134 -20.14 11.11 12.13
N ILE A 135 -20.64 10.71 13.30
CA ILE A 135 -21.91 11.19 13.87
C ILE A 135 -21.70 12.17 15.03
N ARG A 136 -20.44 12.51 15.27
CA ARG A 136 -19.94 13.43 16.30
C ARG A 136 -18.63 14.02 15.82
N ASN A 137 -18.25 15.16 16.37
CA ASN A 137 -16.99 15.81 16.00
C ASN A 137 -15.80 14.98 16.45
N ASN A 138 -14.79 14.95 15.61
CA ASN A 138 -13.48 14.36 15.85
C ASN A 138 -12.43 15.46 15.71
N TYR A 139 -11.23 15.22 16.23
CA TYR A 139 -10.16 16.20 16.25
C TYR A 139 -8.88 15.57 15.75
N ILE A 140 -8.10 16.33 14.98
CA ILE A 140 -6.77 15.89 14.59
C ILE A 140 -5.81 16.29 15.71
N VAL A 141 -5.20 15.29 16.31
CA VAL A 141 -4.33 15.44 17.48
C VAL A 141 -2.87 15.26 17.04
N GLY A 142 -2.03 16.25 17.35
CA GLY A 142 -0.60 16.20 17.06
C GLY A 142 0.17 15.35 18.08
N TRP A 143 1.48 15.19 17.84
CA TRP A 143 2.37 14.36 18.65
C TRP A 143 2.35 14.69 20.17
N GLN A 144 2.09 15.94 20.53
CA GLN A 144 2.00 16.40 21.93
C GLN A 144 0.60 16.20 22.56
N LYS A 145 -0.27 15.37 21.97
CA LYS A 145 -1.67 15.20 22.38
C LYS A 145 -2.50 16.50 22.37
N LYS A 146 -2.04 17.51 21.64
CA LYS A 146 -2.76 18.78 21.44
C LYS A 146 -3.60 18.69 20.18
N ILE A 147 -4.82 19.22 20.24
CA ILE A 147 -5.64 19.43 19.05
C ILE A 147 -4.89 20.43 18.16
N ILE A 148 -4.53 19.99 16.95
CA ILE A 148 -3.84 20.83 15.96
C ILE A 148 -4.79 21.30 14.87
N TYR A 149 -5.95 20.66 14.74
CA TYR A 149 -6.97 21.02 13.78
C TYR A 149 -8.34 20.47 14.17
N GLU A 150 -9.35 21.30 13.94
CA GLU A 150 -10.76 20.98 14.08
C GLU A 150 -11.35 20.80 12.66
N PRO A 151 -11.62 19.56 12.23
CA PRO A 151 -12.31 19.28 10.98
C PRO A 151 -13.72 19.86 10.95
N PRO A 152 -14.39 19.89 9.78
CA PRO A 152 -15.79 20.28 9.69
C PRO A 152 -16.69 19.51 10.67
N GLU A 153 -17.77 20.16 11.09
CA GLU A 153 -18.79 19.56 11.94
C GLU A 153 -19.34 18.27 11.29
N TYR A 154 -19.74 17.30 12.13
CA TYR A 154 -20.27 16.03 11.64
C TYR A 154 -21.50 16.22 10.72
N THR A 155 -22.32 17.24 10.98
CA THR A 155 -23.49 17.61 10.15
C THR A 155 -23.12 18.15 8.77
N GLU A 156 -21.93 18.74 8.62
CA GLU A 156 -21.43 19.28 7.35
C GLU A 156 -20.56 18.27 6.57
N THR A 157 -20.15 17.18 7.20
CA THR A 157 -19.19 16.22 6.63
C THR A 157 -19.64 15.70 5.27
N LYS A 158 -20.91 15.32 5.13
CA LYS A 158 -21.44 14.84 3.85
C LYS A 158 -21.32 15.89 2.76
N LYS A 159 -21.57 17.17 3.06
CA LYS A 159 -21.51 18.27 2.09
C LYS A 159 -20.10 18.42 1.52
N TYR A 160 -19.06 18.36 2.37
CA TYR A 160 -17.67 18.43 1.91
C TYR A 160 -17.23 17.14 1.19
N MET A 161 -17.73 15.97 1.60
CA MET A 161 -17.45 14.72 0.88
C MET A 161 -18.12 14.66 -0.49
N ASP A 162 -19.35 15.19 -0.63
CA ASP A 162 -20.02 15.34 -1.93
C ASP A 162 -19.19 16.22 -2.88
N ASP A 163 -18.66 17.34 -2.37
CA ASP A 163 -17.77 18.24 -3.10
C ASP A 163 -16.45 17.56 -3.51
N LEU A 164 -15.80 16.86 -2.58
CA LEU A 164 -14.58 16.09 -2.88
C LEU A 164 -14.82 15.00 -3.91
N VAL A 165 -15.92 14.25 -3.82
CA VAL A 165 -16.30 13.23 -4.81
C VAL A 165 -16.54 13.87 -6.18
N GLY A 166 -17.24 15.01 -6.23
CA GLY A 166 -17.42 15.79 -7.45
C GLY A 166 -16.08 16.20 -8.08
N TYR A 167 -15.16 16.71 -7.25
CA TYR A 167 -13.81 17.05 -7.67
C TYR A 167 -13.03 15.83 -8.19
N MET A 168 -13.10 14.68 -7.49
CA MET A 168 -12.46 13.43 -7.89
C MET A 168 -13.01 12.86 -9.19
N ASN A 169 -14.25 13.13 -9.55
CA ASN A 169 -14.88 12.64 -10.78
C ASN A 169 -14.80 13.64 -11.95
N ASN A 170 -14.50 14.92 -11.70
CA ASN A 170 -14.34 15.90 -12.76
C ASN A 170 -13.12 15.57 -13.64
N ARG A 171 -13.34 15.42 -14.95
CA ARG A 171 -12.30 15.14 -15.97
C ARG A 171 -12.03 16.33 -16.89
N HIS A 172 -12.76 17.43 -16.71
CA HIS A 172 -12.78 18.57 -17.63
C HIS A 172 -12.17 19.86 -17.03
N ASP A 173 -11.50 19.76 -15.89
CA ASP A 173 -10.89 20.90 -15.19
C ASP A 173 -9.46 21.23 -15.66
N ASN A 174 -8.89 20.45 -16.58
CA ASN A 174 -7.53 20.62 -17.12
C ASN A 174 -6.42 20.64 -16.05
N ILE A 175 -6.67 20.09 -14.86
CA ILE A 175 -5.66 19.98 -13.80
C ILE A 175 -4.90 18.67 -14.01
N ASN A 176 -3.56 18.73 -13.91
CA ASN A 176 -2.75 17.51 -13.98
C ASN A 176 -3.18 16.51 -12.89
N PRO A 177 -3.43 15.23 -13.24
CA PRO A 177 -3.89 14.23 -12.29
C PRO A 177 -3.01 14.03 -11.04
N LEU A 178 -1.70 14.23 -11.10
CA LEU A 178 -0.82 14.13 -9.92
C LEU A 178 -1.04 15.30 -8.95
N ILE A 179 -1.30 16.50 -9.49
CA ILE A 179 -1.70 17.65 -8.67
C ILE A 179 -3.05 17.36 -8.01
N LYS A 180 -4.02 16.82 -8.77
CA LYS A 180 -5.33 16.44 -8.22
C LYS A 180 -5.18 15.39 -7.12
N ALA A 181 -4.33 14.38 -7.29
CA ALA A 181 -4.08 13.37 -6.28
C ALA A 181 -3.58 13.99 -4.95
N ALA A 182 -2.65 14.95 -5.03
CA ALA A 182 -2.17 15.68 -3.85
C ALA A 182 -3.33 16.44 -3.15
N ILE A 183 -4.19 17.11 -3.92
CA ILE A 183 -5.32 17.88 -3.39
C ILE A 183 -6.38 16.95 -2.78
N VAL A 184 -6.69 15.83 -3.45
CA VAL A 184 -7.63 14.83 -2.95
C VAL A 184 -7.18 14.31 -1.58
N HIS A 185 -5.88 13.99 -1.45
CA HIS A 185 -5.32 13.54 -0.18
C HIS A 185 -5.47 14.61 0.91
N SER A 186 -5.00 15.85 0.67
CA SER A 186 -5.05 16.88 1.70
C SER A 186 -6.46 17.28 2.09
N GLN A 187 -7.39 17.27 1.15
CA GLN A 187 -8.79 17.58 1.38
C GLN A 187 -9.50 16.47 2.15
N PHE A 188 -9.30 15.21 1.78
CA PHE A 188 -9.85 14.08 2.53
C PHE A 188 -9.38 14.10 4.00
N GLU A 189 -8.08 14.30 4.22
CA GLU A 189 -7.51 14.39 5.57
C GLU A 189 -8.00 15.63 6.36
N SER A 190 -8.42 16.69 5.66
CA SER A 190 -8.98 17.90 6.29
C SER A 190 -10.46 17.78 6.58
N ILE A 191 -11.23 17.06 5.75
CA ILE A 191 -12.63 16.72 6.05
C ILE A 191 -12.69 15.76 7.24
N HIS A 192 -11.73 14.83 7.31
CA HIS A 192 -11.59 13.82 8.35
C HIS A 192 -12.93 13.10 8.65
N PRO A 193 -13.53 12.45 7.62
CA PRO A 193 -14.95 12.11 7.62
C PRO A 193 -15.34 10.94 8.52
N PHE A 194 -14.38 10.13 8.99
CA PHE A 194 -14.64 8.95 9.81
C PHE A 194 -14.19 9.16 11.26
N GLU A 195 -14.73 8.39 12.21
CA GLU A 195 -14.35 8.52 13.62
C GLU A 195 -12.92 8.05 13.91
N ASP A 196 -12.43 7.09 13.12
CA ASP A 196 -11.05 6.61 13.11
C ASP A 196 -10.73 6.10 11.69
N GLY A 197 -9.48 5.77 11.39
CA GLY A 197 -9.10 5.14 10.13
C GLY A 197 -8.91 6.10 8.95
N ASN A 198 -9.08 7.41 9.16
CA ASN A 198 -8.96 8.43 8.11
C ASN A 198 -7.61 8.36 7.38
N GLY A 199 -6.50 8.29 8.11
CA GLY A 199 -5.16 8.23 7.50
C GLY A 199 -5.02 7.07 6.50
N ARG A 200 -5.47 5.87 6.89
CA ARG A 200 -5.40 4.66 6.07
C ARG A 200 -6.30 4.76 4.84
N VAL A 201 -7.51 5.28 5.01
CA VAL A 201 -8.44 5.52 3.89
C VAL A 201 -7.92 6.60 2.94
N GLY A 202 -7.35 7.70 3.43
CA GLY A 202 -6.81 8.80 2.62
C GLY A 202 -5.66 8.35 1.73
N ARG A 203 -4.71 7.59 2.28
CA ARG A 203 -3.59 7.00 1.52
C ARG A 203 -4.08 5.99 0.48
N THR A 204 -5.07 5.18 0.83
CA THR A 204 -5.73 4.25 -0.11
C THR A 204 -6.43 5.00 -1.26
N LEU A 205 -7.21 6.04 -0.94
CA LEU A 205 -7.91 6.86 -1.93
C LEU A 205 -6.96 7.54 -2.90
N THR A 206 -5.78 7.95 -2.45
CA THR A 206 -4.74 8.50 -3.31
C THR A 206 -4.31 7.52 -4.40
N SER A 207 -4.00 6.27 -4.03
CA SER A 207 -3.64 5.22 -5.00
C SER A 207 -4.78 4.90 -5.96
N LEU A 208 -6.00 4.76 -5.42
CA LEU A 208 -7.21 4.51 -6.20
C LEU A 208 -7.53 5.65 -7.18
N TYR A 209 -7.29 6.90 -6.78
CA TYR A 209 -7.47 8.07 -7.64
C TYR A 209 -6.46 8.06 -8.81
N MET A 210 -5.18 7.77 -8.54
CA MET A 210 -4.16 7.63 -9.57
C MET A 210 -4.52 6.51 -10.56
N PHE A 211 -5.03 5.38 -10.06
CA PHE A 211 -5.53 4.26 -10.87
C PHE A 211 -6.72 4.69 -11.75
N LYS A 212 -7.77 5.27 -11.17
CA LYS A 212 -8.95 5.74 -11.91
C LYS A 212 -8.60 6.81 -12.96
N SER A 213 -7.59 7.63 -12.67
CA SER A 213 -7.05 8.65 -13.58
C SER A 213 -6.07 8.10 -14.61
N LYS A 214 -5.83 6.78 -14.64
CA LYS A 214 -4.92 6.07 -15.56
C LYS A 214 -3.46 6.52 -15.48
N ILE A 215 -3.03 7.07 -14.34
CA ILE A 215 -1.61 7.35 -14.07
C ILE A 215 -0.86 6.04 -13.82
N ILE A 216 -1.54 5.10 -13.16
CA ILE A 216 -1.07 3.75 -12.88
C ILE A 216 -2.11 2.72 -13.33
N THR A 217 -1.65 1.54 -13.72
CA THR A 217 -2.47 0.45 -14.31
C THR A 217 -3.14 -0.44 -13.26
N HIS A 218 -2.61 -0.47 -12.05
CA HIS A 218 -3.17 -1.10 -10.86
C HIS A 218 -2.94 -0.17 -9.66
N PRO A 219 -3.76 -0.18 -8.61
CA PRO A 219 -3.51 0.57 -7.39
C PRO A 219 -2.38 -0.10 -6.60
N HIS A 220 -1.14 -0.02 -7.08
CA HIS A 220 0.04 -0.61 -6.43
C HIS A 220 1.04 0.46 -5.96
N PHE A 221 0.82 1.71 -6.37
CA PHE A 221 1.69 2.83 -6.04
C PHE A 221 1.18 3.54 -4.80
N TYR A 222 1.95 3.47 -3.72
CA TYR A 222 1.56 4.02 -2.43
C TYR A 222 2.66 4.83 -1.79
N LEU A 223 2.27 5.93 -1.18
CA LEU A 223 3.18 6.89 -0.61
C LEU A 223 3.50 6.63 0.87
N SER A 224 2.86 5.65 1.52
CA SER A 224 2.97 5.43 2.96
C SER A 224 4.42 5.29 3.41
N GLU A 225 5.23 4.49 2.70
CA GLU A 225 6.64 4.31 3.03
C GLU A 225 7.45 5.62 2.93
N ALA A 226 7.33 6.35 1.81
CA ALA A 226 8.02 7.63 1.62
C ALA A 226 7.52 8.72 2.60
N LEU A 227 6.23 8.72 2.95
CA LEU A 227 5.64 9.65 3.92
C LEU A 227 6.07 9.32 5.35
N ASN A 228 6.16 8.04 5.72
CA ASN A 228 6.57 7.60 7.05
C ASN A 228 8.01 8.04 7.37
N GLN A 229 8.92 7.99 6.39
CA GLN A 229 10.30 8.48 6.54
C GLN A 229 10.36 9.96 6.97
N ASP A 230 9.40 10.78 6.51
CA ASP A 230 9.32 12.21 6.81
C ASP A 230 8.03 12.56 7.56
N LYS A 231 7.56 11.69 8.48
CA LYS A 231 6.25 11.79 9.14
C LYS A 231 5.94 13.16 9.72
N LEU A 232 6.91 13.80 10.39
CA LEU A 232 6.74 15.14 10.96
C LEU A 232 6.57 16.23 9.89
N ILE A 233 7.33 16.14 8.80
CA ILE A 233 7.25 17.08 7.67
C ILE A 233 5.92 16.88 6.94
N TYR A 234 5.50 15.63 6.74
CA TYR A 234 4.22 15.27 6.15
C TYR A 234 3.06 15.95 6.91
N TYR A 235 2.97 15.78 8.22
CA TYR A 235 1.92 16.41 9.02
C TYR A 235 2.02 17.94 9.02
N SER A 236 3.24 18.49 9.06
CA SER A 236 3.47 19.95 8.99
C SER A 236 2.97 20.54 7.67
N LYS A 237 3.35 19.94 6.52
CA LYS A 237 2.92 20.39 5.19
C LYS A 237 1.43 20.19 4.96
N LEU A 238 0.85 19.09 5.46
CA LEU A 238 -0.59 18.87 5.41
C LEU A 238 -1.33 19.95 6.21
N SER A 239 -0.85 20.27 7.41
CA SER A 239 -1.43 21.33 8.24
C SER A 239 -1.32 22.70 7.58
N SER A 240 -0.17 23.05 6.99
CA SER A 240 0.03 24.34 6.33
C SER A 240 -0.78 24.48 5.03
N SER A 241 -1.12 23.37 4.37
CA SER A 241 -2.00 23.37 3.20
C SER A 241 -3.41 23.92 3.51
N ARG A 242 -3.88 23.72 4.75
CA ARG A 242 -5.18 24.22 5.24
C ARG A 242 -5.22 25.73 5.43
N THR A 243 -4.05 26.38 5.52
CA THR A 243 -3.89 27.82 5.74
C THR A 243 -3.32 28.54 4.52
N GLY A 244 -3.43 27.95 3.32
CA GLY A 244 -3.07 28.60 2.05
C GLY A 244 -1.73 28.17 1.44
N ASN A 245 -0.94 27.29 2.07
CA ASN A 245 0.34 26.82 1.51
C ASN A 245 0.18 25.60 0.61
N GLN A 246 -0.78 25.64 -0.31
CA GLN A 246 -1.14 24.50 -1.16
C GLN A 246 0.00 24.12 -2.12
N SER A 247 0.74 25.10 -2.65
CA SER A 247 1.92 24.87 -3.50
C SER A 247 3.01 24.05 -2.80
N GLU A 248 3.30 24.34 -1.52
CA GLU A 248 4.32 23.61 -0.76
C GLU A 248 3.89 22.17 -0.48
N TRP A 249 2.61 21.96 -0.20
CA TRP A 249 2.05 20.63 -0.05
C TRP A 249 2.16 19.81 -1.34
N ILE A 250 1.78 20.40 -2.48
CA ILE A 250 1.88 19.74 -3.79
C ILE A 250 3.35 19.42 -4.10
N SER A 251 4.27 20.38 -3.92
CA SER A 251 5.71 20.15 -4.10
C SER A 251 6.22 18.99 -3.25
N PHE A 252 5.88 18.96 -1.96
CA PHE A 252 6.25 17.87 -1.05
C PHE A 252 5.68 16.53 -1.51
N PHE A 253 4.39 16.49 -1.85
CA PHE A 253 3.71 15.28 -2.30
C PHE A 253 4.34 14.71 -3.58
N LEU A 254 4.64 15.56 -4.57
CA LEU A 254 5.32 15.17 -5.81
C LEU A 254 6.75 14.67 -5.55
N LYS A 255 7.49 15.28 -4.62
CA LYS A 255 8.79 14.75 -4.17
C LYS A 255 8.67 13.36 -3.59
N LYS A 256 7.60 13.09 -2.84
CA LYS A 256 7.34 11.76 -2.26
C LYS A 256 6.96 10.73 -3.31
N ILE A 257 6.25 11.12 -4.36
CA ILE A 257 6.06 10.28 -5.55
C ILE A 257 7.43 9.92 -6.17
N ILE A 258 8.32 10.90 -6.37
CA ILE A 258 9.65 10.64 -6.96
C ILE A 258 10.47 9.66 -6.12
N VAL A 259 10.53 9.89 -4.80
CA VAL A 259 11.25 9.02 -3.86
C VAL A 259 10.71 7.59 -3.91
N GLN A 260 9.38 7.44 -3.83
CA GLN A 260 8.75 6.14 -3.84
C GLN A 260 8.94 5.41 -5.18
N ALA A 261 8.76 6.11 -6.31
CA ALA A 261 8.93 5.52 -7.63
C ALA A 261 10.36 5.03 -7.86
N LYS A 262 11.38 5.82 -7.49
CA LYS A 262 12.78 5.39 -7.55
C LYS A 262 13.04 4.16 -6.69
N LYS A 263 12.47 4.12 -5.48
CA LYS A 263 12.60 2.97 -4.58
C LYS A 263 11.99 1.69 -5.16
N GLN A 264 10.77 1.78 -5.69
CA GLN A 264 10.10 0.64 -6.33
C GLN A 264 10.81 0.19 -7.61
N ILE A 265 11.31 1.12 -8.44
CA ILE A 265 12.15 0.79 -9.60
C ILE A 265 13.37 -0.02 -9.19
N HIS A 266 14.12 0.45 -8.20
CA HIS A 266 15.31 -0.23 -7.71
C HIS A 266 14.98 -1.61 -7.11
N TYR A 267 13.85 -1.73 -6.41
CA TYR A 267 13.36 -3.00 -5.88
C TYR A 267 13.08 -4.00 -7.01
N ILE A 268 12.38 -3.59 -8.08
CA ILE A 268 12.09 -4.46 -9.23
C ILE A 268 13.38 -4.93 -9.93
N GLU A 269 14.35 -4.03 -10.12
CA GLU A 269 15.65 -4.36 -10.72
C GLU A 269 16.45 -5.36 -9.86
N SER A 270 16.47 -5.13 -8.55
CA SER A 270 17.12 -6.02 -7.59
C SER A 270 16.43 -7.38 -7.53
N LEU A 271 15.10 -7.41 -7.60
CA LEU A 271 14.29 -8.63 -7.60
C LEU A 271 14.54 -9.46 -8.88
N ASN A 272 14.62 -8.81 -10.04
CA ASN A 272 14.99 -9.47 -11.30
C ASN A 272 16.41 -10.06 -11.23
N THR A 273 17.36 -9.31 -10.68
CA THR A 273 18.75 -9.77 -10.51
C THR A 273 18.81 -10.99 -9.59
N LEU A 274 18.08 -10.94 -8.45
CA LEU A 274 17.97 -12.06 -7.53
C LEU A 274 17.33 -13.27 -8.22
N TYR A 275 16.24 -13.08 -8.97
CA TYR A 275 15.57 -14.14 -9.70
C TYR A 275 16.50 -14.88 -10.66
N GLU A 276 17.22 -14.16 -11.52
CA GLU A 276 18.12 -14.79 -12.50
C GLU A 276 19.30 -15.52 -11.81
N LYS A 277 19.87 -14.92 -10.76
CA LYS A 277 20.92 -15.56 -9.93
C LYS A 277 20.40 -16.86 -9.32
N THR A 278 19.27 -16.81 -8.63
CA THR A 278 18.65 -17.97 -7.96
C THR A 278 18.27 -19.04 -8.97
N ARG A 279 17.68 -18.66 -10.11
CA ARG A 279 17.30 -19.59 -11.17
C ARG A 279 18.49 -20.39 -11.68
N GLN A 280 19.63 -19.74 -11.90
CA GLN A 280 20.85 -20.41 -12.35
C GLN A 280 21.38 -21.40 -11.30
N GLN A 281 21.39 -21.02 -10.02
CA GLN A 281 21.84 -21.90 -8.92
C GLN A 281 20.91 -23.10 -8.68
N VAL A 282 19.59 -22.89 -8.75
CA VAL A 282 18.62 -23.98 -8.60
C VAL A 282 18.71 -24.93 -9.78
N LYS A 283 18.87 -24.43 -11.01
CA LYS A 283 18.89 -25.26 -12.23
C LYS A 283 20.06 -26.22 -12.28
N THR A 284 21.22 -25.84 -11.72
CA THR A 284 22.39 -26.74 -11.63
C THR A 284 22.23 -27.81 -10.54
N SER A 285 21.35 -27.59 -9.57
CA SER A 285 21.22 -28.43 -8.37
C SER A 285 19.95 -29.30 -8.34
N ILE A 286 18.89 -28.87 -9.02
CA ILE A 286 17.60 -29.54 -9.11
C ILE A 286 17.23 -29.73 -10.58
N SER A 287 17.45 -30.94 -11.10
CA SER A 287 16.91 -31.37 -12.38
C SER A 287 15.55 -32.04 -12.16
N SER A 288 14.48 -31.27 -12.34
CA SER A 288 13.10 -31.73 -12.12
C SER A 288 12.13 -31.10 -13.11
N PRO A 289 11.11 -31.82 -13.61
CA PRO A 289 9.99 -31.23 -14.34
C PRO A 289 9.21 -30.18 -13.53
N LYS A 290 9.37 -30.15 -12.20
CA LYS A 290 8.72 -29.18 -11.30
C LYS A 290 9.53 -27.89 -11.11
N PHE A 291 10.63 -27.71 -11.84
CA PHE A 291 11.56 -26.58 -11.67
C PHE A 291 10.87 -25.21 -11.68
N ASP A 292 10.06 -24.92 -12.69
CA ASP A 292 9.40 -23.60 -12.80
C ASP A 292 8.41 -23.37 -11.64
N GLY A 293 7.76 -24.43 -11.16
CA GLY A 293 6.90 -24.38 -9.97
C GLY A 293 7.69 -24.09 -8.70
N ILE A 294 8.88 -24.70 -8.53
CA ILE A 294 9.77 -24.41 -7.40
C ILE A 294 10.20 -22.95 -7.43
N MET A 295 10.62 -22.44 -8.60
CA MET A 295 11.00 -21.03 -8.77
C MET A 295 9.84 -20.09 -8.46
N THR A 296 8.64 -20.41 -8.91
CA THR A 296 7.43 -19.62 -8.61
C THR A 296 7.18 -19.56 -7.10
N ILE A 297 7.18 -20.70 -6.42
CA ILE A 297 6.90 -20.77 -4.96
C ILE A 297 7.99 -20.04 -4.16
N LEU A 298 9.26 -20.15 -4.54
CA LEU A 298 10.35 -19.43 -3.86
C LEU A 298 10.11 -17.92 -3.80
N PHE A 299 9.59 -17.35 -4.88
CA PHE A 299 9.39 -15.90 -4.99
C PHE A 299 8.00 -15.45 -4.50
N GLU A 300 6.97 -16.27 -4.65
CA GLU A 300 5.63 -15.94 -4.12
C GLU A 300 5.52 -16.15 -2.61
N GLN A 301 6.32 -17.07 -2.06
CA GLN A 301 6.20 -17.52 -0.68
C GLN A 301 7.57 -17.71 -0.03
N PRO A 302 8.31 -16.61 0.27
CA PRO A 302 9.67 -16.66 0.79
C PRO A 302 9.78 -17.26 2.20
N VAL A 303 8.65 -17.44 2.89
CA VAL A 303 8.55 -18.28 4.10
C VAL A 303 7.63 -19.45 3.77
N MET A 304 8.15 -20.67 3.88
CA MET A 304 7.43 -21.88 3.43
C MET A 304 7.69 -23.09 4.33
N THR A 305 6.83 -24.10 4.21
CA THR A 305 7.01 -25.42 4.83
C THR A 305 7.03 -26.51 3.76
N ALA A 306 7.40 -27.73 4.14
CA ALA A 306 7.25 -28.89 3.27
C ALA A 306 5.80 -29.07 2.78
N LYS A 307 4.81 -28.75 3.63
CA LYS A 307 3.39 -28.89 3.29
C LYS A 307 2.95 -27.89 2.21
N VAL A 308 3.53 -26.69 2.20
CA VAL A 308 3.32 -25.70 1.13
C VAL A 308 3.78 -26.28 -0.22
N LEU A 309 5.01 -26.81 -0.28
CA LEU A 309 5.55 -27.40 -1.53
C LEU A 309 4.74 -28.62 -1.98
N GLU A 310 4.39 -29.50 -1.04
CA GLU A 310 3.57 -30.69 -1.28
C GLU A 310 2.25 -30.32 -1.99
N ASN A 311 1.51 -29.37 -1.41
CA ASN A 311 0.22 -28.94 -1.93
C ASN A 311 0.35 -28.17 -3.25
N ARG A 312 1.27 -27.19 -3.32
CA ARG A 312 1.42 -26.30 -4.48
C ARG A 312 2.01 -27.00 -5.72
N LEU A 313 2.89 -28.00 -5.53
CA LEU A 313 3.50 -28.75 -6.64
C LEU A 313 2.79 -30.07 -6.94
N ASN A 314 1.84 -30.48 -6.10
CA ASN A 314 1.21 -31.79 -6.12
C ASN A 314 2.26 -32.91 -6.15
N ILE A 315 3.07 -32.96 -5.10
CA ILE A 315 4.18 -33.91 -4.93
C ILE A 315 4.09 -34.60 -3.58
N SER A 316 4.83 -35.71 -3.39
CA SER A 316 4.89 -36.36 -2.09
C SER A 316 5.67 -35.54 -1.06
N ASN A 317 5.36 -35.74 0.22
CA ASN A 317 6.09 -35.09 1.32
C ASN A 317 7.60 -35.39 1.26
N LEU A 318 7.98 -36.62 0.88
CA LEU A 318 9.39 -37.00 0.69
C LEU A 318 10.06 -36.17 -0.42
N GLN A 319 9.38 -35.96 -1.55
CA GLN A 319 9.91 -35.16 -2.65
C GLN A 319 10.02 -33.68 -2.27
N ALA A 320 9.05 -33.13 -1.54
CA ALA A 320 9.09 -31.77 -1.02
C ALA A 320 10.31 -31.55 -0.10
N ASN A 321 10.54 -32.45 0.86
CA ASN A 321 11.72 -32.37 1.74
C ASN A 321 13.03 -32.48 0.96
N ARG A 322 13.13 -33.38 -0.04
CA ARG A 322 14.32 -33.45 -0.91
C ARG A 322 14.64 -32.15 -1.63
N TYR A 323 13.62 -31.42 -2.10
CA TYR A 323 13.83 -30.10 -2.69
C TYR A 323 14.27 -29.08 -1.65
N LEU A 324 13.61 -29.02 -0.48
CA LEU A 324 13.99 -28.10 0.60
C LEU A 324 15.40 -28.34 1.11
N ASP A 325 15.82 -29.59 1.30
CA ASP A 325 17.17 -29.95 1.72
C ASP A 325 18.21 -29.55 0.68
N THR A 326 17.88 -29.71 -0.62
CA THR A 326 18.76 -29.27 -1.70
C THR A 326 18.90 -27.75 -1.71
N LEU A 327 17.79 -27.01 -1.61
CA LEU A 327 17.77 -25.55 -1.55
C LEU A 327 18.50 -25.02 -0.32
N GLN A 328 18.42 -25.73 0.81
CA GLN A 328 19.17 -25.39 2.02
C GLN A 328 20.67 -25.65 1.85
N ARG A 329 21.06 -26.80 1.28
CA ARG A 329 22.46 -27.16 1.04
C ARG A 329 23.17 -26.17 0.12
N ILE A 330 22.47 -25.60 -0.86
CA ILE A 330 23.03 -24.59 -1.77
C ILE A 330 22.86 -23.14 -1.27
N GLY A 331 22.36 -22.96 -0.05
CA GLY A 331 22.29 -21.65 0.62
C GLY A 331 21.16 -20.72 0.15
N ILE A 332 20.14 -21.24 -0.55
CA ILE A 332 18.98 -20.43 -0.97
C ILE A 332 17.97 -20.32 0.17
N LEU A 333 17.71 -21.43 0.86
CA LEU A 333 16.78 -21.48 1.99
C LEU A 333 17.52 -21.76 3.29
N TYR A 334 16.97 -21.27 4.40
CA TYR A 334 17.46 -21.55 5.74
C TYR A 334 16.29 -22.04 6.59
N GLY A 335 16.38 -23.23 7.17
CA GLY A 335 15.32 -23.76 8.01
C GLY A 335 15.50 -23.41 9.48
N ASN A 336 14.41 -23.10 10.20
CA ASN A 336 14.47 -22.91 11.66
C ASN A 336 14.71 -24.24 12.42
N ASP A 337 14.87 -24.14 13.74
CA ASP A 337 15.18 -25.26 14.63
C ASP A 337 13.97 -26.14 14.97
N ARG A 338 12.78 -25.87 14.40
CA ARG A 338 11.57 -26.63 14.70
C ARG A 338 11.64 -28.03 14.08
N LYS A 339 11.32 -29.06 14.87
CA LYS A 339 11.27 -30.46 14.41
C LYS A 339 10.01 -30.80 13.61
N ARG A 340 8.86 -30.21 13.96
CA ARG A 340 7.58 -30.35 13.25
C ARG A 340 7.19 -29.01 12.64
N ASN A 341 6.56 -29.05 11.47
CA ASN A 341 6.21 -27.84 10.71
C ASN A 341 7.40 -26.88 10.57
N ARG A 342 8.58 -27.45 10.25
CA ARG A 342 9.80 -26.68 10.03
C ARG A 342 9.56 -25.65 8.93
N MET A 343 9.89 -24.40 9.23
CA MET A 343 9.77 -23.30 8.29
C MET A 343 11.13 -23.04 7.67
N TYR A 344 11.11 -22.73 6.37
CA TYR A 344 12.26 -22.41 5.56
C TYR A 344 12.11 -20.98 5.03
N TYR A 345 13.20 -20.23 5.12
CA TYR A 345 13.25 -18.80 4.84
C TYR A 345 14.19 -18.54 3.67
N PHE A 346 13.69 -17.85 2.65
CA PHE A 346 14.50 -17.32 1.56
C PHE A 346 15.08 -15.96 1.99
N MET A 347 16.18 -16.01 2.72
CA MET A 347 16.75 -14.83 3.40
C MET A 347 17.11 -13.68 2.45
N GLU A 348 17.71 -13.96 1.28
CA GLU A 348 18.05 -12.91 0.31
C GLU A 348 16.81 -12.15 -0.19
N LEU A 349 15.69 -12.87 -0.41
CA LEU A 349 14.43 -12.24 -0.80
C LEU A 349 13.81 -11.48 0.37
N LEU A 350 13.76 -12.07 1.57
CA LEU A 350 13.24 -11.39 2.76
C LEU A 350 14.00 -10.09 3.08
N ASP A 351 15.32 -10.09 2.94
CA ASP A 351 16.14 -8.90 3.14
C ASP A 351 15.87 -7.84 2.08
N LEU A 352 15.67 -8.24 0.82
CA LEU A 352 15.26 -7.33 -0.25
C LEU A 352 13.89 -6.69 0.05
N MET A 353 12.98 -7.42 0.69
CA MET A 353 11.64 -6.92 1.05
C MET A 353 11.65 -5.92 2.20
N ARG A 354 12.63 -6.06 3.11
CA ARG A 354 12.82 -5.16 4.26
C ARG A 354 13.45 -3.83 3.89
N ARG A 355 14.22 -3.79 2.80
CA ARG A 355 14.85 -2.57 2.26
C ARG A 355 13.83 -1.70 1.57
#